data_AF-A0A257PC69-F1
#
_entry.id   AF-A0A257PC69-F1
#
_cell.length_a   1.000
_cell.length_b   1.000
_cell.length_c   1.000
_cell.angle_alpha   90.00
_cell.angle_beta   90.00
_cell.angle_gamma   90.00
#
_symmetry.space_group_name_H-M   'P 1'
#
loop_
_entity.id
_entity.type
_entity.pdbx_description
1 polymer ?
#
loop_
_entity_poly.entity_id
_entity_poly.type
_entity_poly.pdbx_seq_one_letter_code
_entity_poly.pdbx_strand_id
1 'polypeptide(L)'
;MGKVIAVAQQKGGSGKTMLTAQLAVALAAGCNVAVLDIDPQGSLTIWGKLRASAAKASVAVASHAVSGWRLASELEKLKAAYDIVLIDTPPVIDSDARRAIRAADIVIIPL
;
A
#
# COMPACT_ATOMS: atom_id res chain seq x y z
N MET A 1 -7.36 12.82 -9.76
CA MET A 1 -6.64 12.47 -8.52
C MET A 1 -6.85 10.97 -8.31
N GLY A 2 -5.77 10.22 -8.10
CA GLY A 2 -5.81 8.77 -7.91
C GLY A 2 -6.61 8.35 -6.68
N LYS A 3 -7.18 7.15 -6.73
CA LYS A 3 -7.94 6.58 -5.60
C LYS A 3 -6.99 5.96 -4.58
N VAL A 4 -7.24 6.23 -3.31
CA VAL A 4 -6.51 5.64 -2.18
C VAL A 4 -7.32 4.50 -1.59
N ILE A 5 -6.71 3.34 -1.51
CA ILE A 5 -7.31 2.13 -0.94
C ILE A 5 -6.41 1.68 0.21
N ALA A 6 -6.94 1.70 1.43
CA ALA A 6 -6.21 1.22 2.61
C ALA A 6 -6.63 -0.21 2.95
N VAL A 7 -5.65 -1.09 3.20
CA VAL A 7 -5.88 -2.43 3.73
C VAL A 7 -5.59 -2.40 5.23
N ALA A 8 -6.64 -2.52 6.05
CA ALA A 8 -6.55 -2.30 7.50
C ALA A 8 -7.19 -3.43 8.31
N GLN A 9 -6.45 -3.94 9.29
CA GLN A 9 -6.87 -5.03 10.19
C GLN A 9 -5.96 -5.10 11.42
N GLN A 10 -6.58 -5.07 12.61
CA GLN A 10 -5.93 -5.13 13.93
C GLN A 10 -5.33 -6.50 14.26
N LYS A 11 -5.77 -7.56 13.60
CA LYS A 11 -5.17 -8.88 13.79
C LYS A 11 -3.85 -8.99 13.01
N GLY A 12 -2.78 -9.34 13.71
CA GLY A 12 -1.53 -9.77 13.09
C GLY A 12 -1.74 -11.04 12.27
N GLY A 13 -1.05 -11.17 11.12
CA GLY A 13 -1.17 -12.36 10.27
C GLY A 13 -2.49 -12.51 9.51
N SER A 14 -3.32 -11.47 9.42
CA SER A 14 -4.61 -11.49 8.70
C SER A 14 -4.50 -11.37 7.17
N GLY A 15 -3.30 -11.51 6.61
CA GLY A 15 -3.08 -11.44 5.16
C GLY A 15 -3.10 -10.02 4.55
N LYS A 16 -3.01 -8.93 5.33
CA LYS A 16 -3.00 -7.54 4.82
C LYS A 16 -1.97 -7.33 3.70
N THR A 17 -0.67 -7.47 4.03
CA THR A 17 0.43 -7.30 3.08
C THR A 17 0.28 -8.18 1.85
N MET A 18 -0.13 -9.43 2.02
CA MET A 18 -0.34 -10.36 0.91
C MET A 18 -1.47 -9.88 0.01
N LEU A 19 -2.61 -9.49 0.59
CA LEU A 19 -3.73 -8.94 -0.16
C LEU A 19 -3.34 -7.65 -0.89
N THR A 20 -2.64 -6.74 -0.22
CA THR A 20 -2.12 -5.49 -0.81
C THR A 20 -1.24 -5.77 -2.01
N ALA A 21 -0.27 -6.69 -1.87
CA ALA A 21 0.64 -7.08 -2.94
C ALA A 21 -0.09 -7.71 -4.15
N GLN A 22 -1.00 -8.65 -3.90
CA GLN A 22 -1.74 -9.33 -4.99
C GLN A 22 -2.70 -8.37 -5.69
N LEU A 23 -3.40 -7.51 -4.94
CA LEU A 23 -4.28 -6.50 -5.50
C LEU A 23 -3.50 -5.50 -6.36
N ALA A 24 -2.29 -5.11 -5.93
CA ALA A 24 -1.44 -4.21 -6.70
C ALA A 24 -1.05 -4.80 -8.06
N VAL A 25 -0.67 -6.08 -8.09
CA VAL A 25 -0.32 -6.78 -9.34
C VAL A 25 -1.52 -6.93 -10.26
N ALA A 26 -2.69 -7.29 -9.71
CA ALA A 26 -3.91 -7.45 -10.50
C ALA A 26 -4.35 -6.12 -11.13
N LEU A 27 -4.32 -5.03 -10.35
CA LEU A 27 -4.69 -3.69 -10.83
C LEU A 27 -3.64 -3.10 -11.80
N ALA A 28 -2.35 -3.43 -11.62
CA ALA A 28 -1.27 -2.97 -12.49
C ALA A 28 -1.37 -3.50 -13.94
N ALA A 29 -2.26 -4.46 -14.21
CA ALA A 29 -2.55 -4.90 -15.57
C ALA A 29 -3.32 -3.86 -16.41
N GLY A 30 -3.97 -2.87 -15.78
CA GLY A 30 -4.76 -1.85 -16.49
C GLY A 30 -4.72 -0.46 -15.87
N CYS A 31 -3.98 -0.26 -14.78
CA CYS A 31 -3.84 1.03 -14.09
C CYS A 31 -2.37 1.24 -13.70
N ASN A 32 -1.96 2.50 -13.56
CA ASN A 32 -0.69 2.81 -12.92
C ASN A 32 -0.87 2.74 -11.39
N VAL A 33 -0.22 1.76 -10.75
CA VAL A 33 -0.42 1.46 -9.33
C VAL A 33 0.84 1.74 -8.51
N ALA A 34 0.64 2.41 -7.37
CA ALA A 34 1.62 2.50 -6.30
C ALA A 34 1.16 1.73 -5.06
N VAL A 35 2.10 1.07 -4.40
CA VAL A 35 1.92 0.57 -3.03
C VAL A 35 2.70 1.45 -2.06
N LEU A 36 2.09 1.74 -0.91
CA LEU A 36 2.65 2.50 0.19
C LEU A 36 2.66 1.65 1.45
N ASP A 37 3.86 1.33 1.91
CA ASP A 37 4.09 0.61 3.16
C ASP A 37 4.20 1.60 4.32
N ILE A 38 3.25 1.55 5.25
CA ILE A 38 3.33 2.29 6.50
C ILE A 38 3.50 1.36 7.71
N ASP A 39 3.63 0.05 7.49
CA ASP A 39 3.93 -0.90 8.54
C ASP A 39 5.44 -0.84 8.85
N PRO A 40 5.85 -0.53 10.09
CA PRO A 40 7.26 -0.54 10.47
C PRO A 40 8.00 -1.87 10.20
N GLN A 41 7.28 -2.99 10.06
CA GLN A 41 7.87 -4.28 9.67
C GLN A 41 8.40 -4.30 8.23
N GLY A 42 7.91 -3.42 7.34
CA GLY A 42 8.44 -3.26 5.99
C GLY A 42 8.22 -4.44 5.05
N SER A 43 7.27 -5.33 5.36
CA SER A 43 7.05 -6.57 4.61
C SER A 43 6.67 -6.30 3.14
N LEU A 44 5.84 -5.27 2.89
CA LEU A 44 5.45 -4.89 1.55
C LEU A 44 6.62 -4.27 0.78
N THR A 45 7.43 -3.46 1.46
CA THR A 45 8.64 -2.85 0.89
C THR A 45 9.63 -3.92 0.43
N ILE A 46 9.87 -4.93 1.26
CA ILE A 46 10.75 -6.06 0.92
C ILE A 46 10.20 -6.82 -0.29
N TRP A 47 8.90 -7.12 -0.28
CA TRP A 47 8.23 -7.74 -1.42
C TRP A 47 8.41 -6.94 -2.71
N GLY A 48 8.21 -5.62 -2.66
CA GLY A 48 8.36 -4.73 -3.80
C GLY A 48 9.75 -4.76 -4.41
N LYS A 49 10.80 -4.72 -3.56
CA LYS A 49 12.20 -4.84 -4.00
C LYS A 49 12.49 -6.19 -4.66
N LEU A 50 12.02 -7.28 -4.05
CA LEU A 50 12.21 -8.62 -4.61
C LEU A 50 11.50 -8.78 -5.96
N ARG A 51 10.30 -8.20 -6.10
CA ARG A 51 9.54 -8.21 -7.34
C ARG A 51 10.22 -7.38 -8.44
N ALA A 52 10.71 -6.18 -8.11
CA ALA A 52 11.39 -5.31 -9.07
C ALA A 52 12.64 -5.99 -9.68
N SER A 53 13.32 -6.83 -8.91
CA SER A 53 14.48 -7.61 -9.37
C SER A 53 14.11 -8.94 -10.03
N ALA A 54 12.84 -9.33 -10.03
CA ALA A 54 12.41 -10.63 -10.55
C ALA A 54 12.23 -10.58 -12.08
N ALA A 55 13.05 -11.34 -12.81
CA ALA A 55 12.98 -11.44 -14.27
C ALA A 55 11.61 -11.90 -14.83
N LYS A 56 10.78 -12.54 -14.00
CA LYS A 56 9.44 -13.01 -14.37
C LYS A 56 8.30 -12.04 -14.03
N ALA A 57 8.60 -10.85 -13.49
CA ALA A 57 7.58 -9.87 -13.17
C ALA A 57 6.99 -9.30 -14.47
N SER A 58 5.74 -9.66 -14.78
CA SER A 58 5.04 -9.25 -16.01
C SER A 58 4.53 -7.80 -15.99
N VAL A 59 4.34 -7.23 -14.80
CA VAL A 59 3.84 -5.86 -14.60
C VAL A 59 4.62 -5.17 -13.48
N ALA A 60 4.97 -3.91 -13.72
CA ALA A 60 5.64 -3.04 -12.77
C ALA A 60 4.66 -2.55 -11.70
N VAL A 61 5.11 -2.52 -10.45
CA VAL A 61 4.37 -1.96 -9.31
C VAL A 61 5.34 -1.04 -8.59
N ALA A 62 4.99 0.24 -8.43
CA ALA A 62 5.84 1.18 -7.73
C ALA A 62 5.71 0.99 -6.21
N SER A 63 6.82 0.83 -5.50
CA SER A 63 6.82 0.58 -4.06
C SER A 63 7.44 1.73 -3.29
N HIS A 64 6.68 2.26 -2.34
CA HIS A 64 7.06 3.38 -1.48
C HIS A 64 6.92 2.96 -0.02
N ALA A 65 7.71 3.57 0.85
CA ALA A 65 7.63 3.36 2.29
C ALA A 65 7.72 4.71 3.00
N VAL A 66 6.86 4.93 3.99
CA VAL A 66 6.84 6.18 4.76
C VAL A 66 6.39 5.92 6.18
N SER A 67 6.92 6.68 7.12
CA SER A 67 6.49 6.65 8.52
C SER A 67 6.24 8.05 9.06
N GLY A 68 5.32 8.15 10.02
CA GLY A 68 5.05 9.35 10.79
C GLY A 68 4.50 10.51 9.95
N TRP A 69 5.02 11.70 10.21
CA TRP A 69 4.47 12.97 9.72
C TRP A 69 4.49 13.13 8.19
N ARG A 70 5.33 12.36 7.48
CA ARG A 70 5.48 12.45 6.02
C ARG A 70 4.37 11.77 5.23
N LEU A 71 3.53 10.96 5.90
CA LEU A 71 2.45 10.21 5.25
C LEU A 71 1.56 11.08 4.38
N ALA A 72 1.11 12.23 4.90
CA ALA A 72 0.23 13.13 4.15
C ALA A 72 0.90 13.67 2.87
N SER A 73 2.13 14.18 2.98
CA SER A 73 2.85 14.72 1.82
C SER A 73 3.18 13.66 0.78
N GLU A 74 3.44 12.42 1.21
CA GLU A 74 3.73 11.33 0.30
C GLU A 74 2.47 10.85 -0.42
N LEU A 75 1.35 10.73 0.30
CA LEU A 75 0.06 10.40 -0.29
C LEU A 75 -0.37 11.42 -1.35
N GLU A 76 -0.20 12.72 -1.11
CA GLU A 76 -0.55 13.74 -2.11
C GLU A 76 0.26 13.59 -3.40
N LYS A 77 1.58 13.31 -3.29
CA LYS A 77 2.42 13.05 -4.46
C LYS A 77 1.96 11.79 -5.22
N LEU A 78 1.69 10.71 -4.49
CA LEU A 78 1.26 9.46 -5.10
C LEU A 78 -0.13 9.58 -5.75
N LYS A 79 -1.07 10.30 -5.13
CA LYS A 79 -2.39 10.59 -5.69
C LYS A 79 -2.32 11.44 -6.96
N ALA A 80 -1.27 12.24 -7.13
CA ALA A 80 -1.05 13.01 -8.35
C ALA A 80 -0.42 12.17 -9.48
N ALA A 81 0.35 11.14 -9.15
CA ALA A 81 1.14 10.37 -10.11
C ALA A 81 0.53 9.01 -10.53
N TYR A 82 -0.34 8.44 -9.70
CA TYR A 82 -0.89 7.09 -9.89
C TYR A 82 -2.41 7.09 -9.92
N ASP A 83 -2.99 6.14 -10.66
CA ASP A 83 -4.45 5.95 -10.71
C ASP A 83 -4.97 5.33 -9.41
N ILE A 84 -4.18 4.41 -8.83
CA ILE A 84 -4.46 3.72 -7.58
C ILE A 84 -3.25 3.77 -6.65
N VAL A 85 -3.49 4.13 -5.39
CA VAL A 85 -2.53 4.04 -4.30
C VAL A 85 -3.06 3.06 -3.25
N LEU A 86 -2.35 1.95 -3.06
CA LEU A 86 -2.67 0.93 -2.06
C LEU A 86 -1.83 1.13 -0.81
N ILE A 87 -2.45 1.23 0.37
CA ILE A 87 -1.74 1.40 1.64
C ILE A 87 -1.78 0.09 2.44
N ASP A 88 -0.62 -0.44 2.82
CA ASP A 88 -0.48 -1.52 3.80
C ASP A 88 -0.28 -0.92 5.19
N THR A 89 -1.17 -1.26 6.13
CA THR A 89 -1.20 -0.65 7.47
C THR A 89 -0.67 -1.59 8.55
N PRO A 90 -0.09 -1.07 9.65
CA PRO A 90 0.38 -1.90 10.75
C PRO A 90 -0.76 -2.69 11.41
N PRO A 91 -0.45 -3.81 12.11
CA PRO A 91 -1.44 -4.63 12.81
C PRO A 91 -1.98 -3.99 14.10
N VAL A 92 -1.76 -2.68 14.30
CA VAL A 92 -2.27 -1.92 15.45
C VAL A 92 -2.89 -0.63 14.94
N ILE A 93 -4.00 -0.19 15.55
CA ILE A 93 -4.57 1.14 15.24
C ILE A 93 -3.77 2.19 16.00
N ASP A 94 -2.68 2.63 15.40
CA ASP A 94 -1.88 3.77 15.83
C ASP A 94 -2.28 5.06 15.10
N SER A 95 -1.48 6.13 15.27
CA SER A 95 -1.75 7.41 14.60
C SER A 95 -1.65 7.33 13.08
N ASP A 96 -0.76 6.50 12.54
CA ASP A 96 -0.48 6.44 11.10
C ASP A 96 -1.53 5.57 10.40
N ALA A 97 -1.94 4.45 11.00
CA ALA A 97 -3.09 3.68 10.55
C ALA A 97 -4.37 4.53 10.51
N ARG A 98 -4.61 5.35 11.56
CA ARG A 98 -5.78 6.26 11.59
C ARG A 98 -5.72 7.32 10.49
N ARG A 99 -4.53 7.87 10.20
CA ARG A 99 -4.33 8.85 9.13
C ARG A 99 -4.56 8.21 7.76
N ALA A 100 -4.01 7.02 7.53
CA ALA A 100 -4.22 6.26 6.30
C ALA A 100 -5.71 5.95 6.07
N ILE A 101 -6.41 5.46 7.10
CA ILE A 101 -7.85 5.18 7.03
C ILE A 101 -8.65 6.45 6.70
N ARG A 102 -8.31 7.60 7.31
CA ARG A 102 -9.00 8.87 7.03
C ARG A 102 -8.73 9.42 5.63
N ALA A 103 -7.55 9.13 5.07
CA ALA A 103 -7.16 9.59 3.73
C ALA A 103 -7.64 8.67 2.60
N ALA A 104 -8.14 7.47 2.95
CA ALA A 104 -8.57 6.46 2.00
C ALA A 104 -9.99 6.71 1.48
N ASP A 105 -10.17 6.48 0.19
CA ASP A 105 -11.48 6.47 -0.46
C ASP A 105 -12.20 5.13 -0.21
N ILE A 106 -11.43 4.05 -0.05
CA ILE A 106 -11.92 2.71 0.26
C ILE A 106 -11.04 2.10 1.35
N VAL A 107 -11.68 1.48 2.34
CA VAL A 107 -10.99 0.68 3.36
C VAL A 107 -11.38 -0.79 3.19
N ILE A 108 -10.38 -1.64 2.99
CA ILE A 108 -10.53 -3.10 2.90
C ILE A 108 -10.11 -3.70 4.24
N ILE A 109 -11.01 -4.46 4.86
CA ILE A 109 -10.76 -5.15 6.12
C ILE A 109 -10.81 -6.66 5.87
N PRO A 110 -9.67 -7.35 5.71
CA PRO A 110 -9.65 -8.81 5.59
C PRO A 110 -10.10 -9.44 6.92
N LEU A 111 -10.97 -10.45 6.85
CA LEU A 111 -11.55 -11.18 7.99
C LEU A 111 -10.75 -12.44 8.32
#